data_AF-A0A951CJ56-F1
#
_entry.id   AF-A0A951CJ56-F1
#
_cell.length_a   1.000
_cell.length_b   1.000
_cell.length_c   1.000
_cell.angle_alpha   90.00
_cell.angle_beta   90.00
_cell.angle_gamma   90.00
#
_symmetry.space_group_name_H-M   'P 1'
#
loop_
_entity.id
_entity.type
_entity.pdbx_description
1 polymer ?
#
loop_
_entity_poly.entity_id
_entity_poly.type
_entity_poly.pdbx_seq_one_letter_code
_entity_poly.pdbx_strand_id
1 'polypeptide(L)'
;IANDAAAVADGIAIYDSYGAGGWGTVGGTSAAAALIAGIFGLAGDATRQDGGRTFWLQKHHRHLYTPGGRCYAGYGYGQYNECVGWGTPDGIGAF
;
A
#
# COMPACT_ATOMS: atom_id res chain seq x y z
N ILE A 1 -16.15 6.32 -1.04
CA ILE A 1 -15.26 5.16 -1.21
C ILE A 1 -13.85 5.69 -1.02
N ALA A 2 -13.08 5.15 -0.10
CA ALA A 2 -11.80 5.72 0.29
C ALA A 2 -10.76 4.61 0.45
N ASN A 3 -9.47 4.94 0.28
CA ASN A 3 -8.38 3.97 0.27
C ASN A 3 -7.99 3.58 1.70
N ASP A 4 -7.63 2.31 1.93
CA ASP A 4 -7.12 1.86 3.24
C ASP A 4 -5.60 2.08 3.36
N ALA A 5 -4.87 1.82 2.28
CA ALA A 5 -3.42 1.97 2.19
C ALA A 5 -2.99 2.32 0.76
N ALA A 6 -1.74 2.73 0.58
CA ALA A 6 -1.15 3.00 -0.71
C ALA A 6 0.32 2.54 -0.78
N ALA A 7 0.83 2.36 -1.99
CA ALA A 7 2.24 2.12 -2.25
C ALA A 7 2.67 2.93 -3.48
N VAL A 8 3.95 2.84 -3.85
CA VAL A 8 4.43 3.42 -5.11
C VAL A 8 3.55 2.94 -6.26
N ALA A 9 3.12 3.88 -7.09
CA ALA A 9 2.18 3.65 -8.19
C ALA A 9 2.66 4.32 -9.49
N ASP A 10 3.92 4.71 -9.58
CA ASP A 10 4.51 5.29 -10.78
C ASP A 10 6.01 5.03 -10.80
N GLY A 11 6.61 5.01 -12.00
CA GLY A 11 8.05 4.87 -12.16
C GLY A 11 8.61 3.48 -11.78
N ILE A 12 7.79 2.43 -11.74
CA ILE A 12 8.21 1.10 -11.30
C ILE A 12 8.85 0.35 -12.47
N ALA A 13 10.10 -0.08 -12.33
CA ALA A 13 10.76 -0.92 -13.31
C ALA A 13 10.26 -2.37 -13.22
N ILE A 14 9.82 -2.94 -14.34
CA ILE A 14 9.39 -4.34 -14.45
C ILE A 14 10.08 -4.98 -15.64
N TYR A 15 10.55 -6.22 -15.44
CA TYR A 15 10.99 -7.08 -16.54
C TYR A 15 9.82 -7.95 -17.00
N ASP A 16 9.45 -7.83 -18.27
CA ASP A 16 8.39 -8.64 -18.88
C ASP A 16 8.96 -9.48 -20.03
N SER A 17 9.09 -10.78 -19.79
CA SER A 17 9.50 -11.77 -20.79
C SER A 17 8.36 -12.29 -21.67
N TYR A 18 7.11 -11.95 -21.35
CA TYR A 18 5.91 -12.53 -21.97
C TYR A 18 5.24 -11.61 -23.00
N GLY A 19 5.42 -10.29 -22.90
CA GLY A 19 4.84 -9.32 -23.84
C GLY A 19 5.81 -8.28 -24.36
N ALA A 20 6.61 -7.67 -23.49
CA ALA A 20 7.49 -6.55 -23.84
C ALA A 20 8.94 -6.93 -24.23
N GLY A 21 9.40 -8.13 -23.87
CA GLY A 21 10.73 -8.65 -24.22
C GLY A 21 11.90 -8.00 -23.50
N GLY A 22 11.67 -7.36 -22.34
CA GLY A 22 12.72 -6.62 -21.64
C GLY A 22 12.24 -5.83 -20.42
N TRP A 23 13.08 -4.89 -19.99
CA TRP A 23 12.76 -3.93 -18.93
C TRP A 23 11.89 -2.80 -19.46
N GLY A 24 10.88 -2.42 -18.69
CA GLY A 24 10.06 -1.23 -18.92
C GLY A 24 9.67 -0.57 -17.61
N THR A 25 9.08 0.62 -17.72
CA THR A 25 8.55 1.36 -16.57
C THR A 25 7.03 1.32 -16.61
N VAL A 26 6.40 1.02 -15.49
CA VAL A 26 4.93 1.08 -15.35
C VAL A 26 4.51 1.91 -14.14
N GLY A 27 3.22 2.21 -14.09
CA GLY A 27 2.57 2.81 -12.94
C GLY A 27 1.14 2.28 -12.76
N GLY A 28 0.34 3.05 -12.04
CA GLY A 28 -1.03 2.72 -11.67
C GLY A 28 -1.14 1.97 -10.35
N THR A 29 -2.34 2.04 -9.77
CA THR A 29 -2.68 1.32 -8.53
C THR A 29 -2.65 -0.20 -8.71
N SER A 30 -2.72 -0.71 -9.95
CA SER A 30 -2.51 -2.13 -10.26
C SER A 30 -1.13 -2.62 -9.82
N ALA A 31 -0.09 -1.82 -10.06
CA ALA A 31 1.27 -2.15 -9.61
C ALA A 31 1.39 -2.01 -8.08
N ALA A 32 0.81 -0.96 -7.50
CA ALA A 32 0.77 -0.76 -6.05
C ALA A 32 0.08 -1.92 -5.32
N ALA A 33 -1.04 -2.42 -5.86
CA ALA A 33 -1.79 -3.54 -5.29
C ALA A 33 -0.96 -4.82 -5.25
N ALA A 34 -0.19 -5.12 -6.32
CA ALA A 34 0.70 -6.28 -6.34
C ALA A 34 1.82 -6.18 -5.30
N LEU A 35 2.40 -4.99 -5.10
CA LEU A 35 3.41 -4.74 -4.08
C LEU A 35 2.85 -4.96 -2.67
N ILE A 36 1.69 -4.38 -2.36
CA ILE A 36 1.00 -4.55 -1.09
C ILE A 36 0.65 -6.03 -0.85
N ALA A 37 0.14 -6.73 -1.87
CA ALA A 37 -0.18 -8.15 -1.78
C ALA A 37 1.05 -9.01 -1.47
N GLY A 38 2.23 -8.66 -2.02
CA GLY A 38 3.49 -9.33 -1.71
C GLY A 38 3.89 -9.19 -0.23
N ILE A 39 3.76 -7.99 0.32
CA ILE A 39 4.06 -7.73 1.75
C ILE A 39 3.03 -8.44 2.64
N PHE A 40 1.74 -8.36 2.31
CA PHE A 40 0.66 -9.05 3.00
C PHE A 40 0.88 -10.57 3.03
N GLY A 41 1.22 -11.17 1.88
CA GLY A 41 1.52 -12.59 1.79
C GLY A 41 2.76 -12.99 2.60
N LEU A 42 3.78 -12.13 2.63
CA LEU A 42 5.01 -12.36 3.40
C LEU A 42 4.80 -12.26 4.91
N ALA A 43 3.88 -11.41 5.38
CA ALA A 43 3.53 -11.30 6.79
C ALA A 43 2.95 -12.61 7.36
N GLY A 44 2.31 -13.42 6.50
CA GLY A 44 1.80 -14.75 6.83
C GLY A 44 0.58 -14.72 7.76
N ASP A 45 0.32 -15.87 8.40
CA ASP A 45 -0.75 -16.06 9.39
C ASP A 45 -2.15 -15.62 8.90
N ALA A 46 -2.58 -16.17 7.77
CA ALA A 46 -3.86 -15.83 7.13
C ALA A 46 -5.08 -15.94 8.07
N THR A 47 -5.00 -16.72 9.15
CA THR A 47 -6.06 -16.82 10.16
C THR A 47 -6.18 -15.62 11.10
N ARG A 48 -5.16 -14.76 11.14
CA ARG A 48 -5.09 -13.55 11.98
C ARG A 48 -5.07 -12.26 11.17
N GLN A 49 -5.12 -12.36 9.84
CA GLN A 49 -5.09 -11.24 8.93
C GLN A 49 -6.50 -10.73 8.63
N ASP A 50 -6.78 -9.47 8.98
CA ASP A 50 -8.08 -8.80 8.74
C ASP A 50 -8.04 -7.87 7.49
N GLY A 51 -7.00 -7.99 6.66
CA GLY A 51 -6.83 -7.19 5.44
C GLY A 51 -6.83 -5.68 5.72
N GLY A 52 -7.62 -4.91 4.95
CA GLY A 52 -7.68 -3.45 5.10
C GLY A 52 -8.15 -2.98 6.49
N ARG A 53 -8.95 -3.78 7.20
CA ARG A 53 -9.44 -3.47 8.55
C ARG A 53 -8.29 -3.33 9.55
N THR A 54 -7.18 -4.02 9.32
CA THR A 54 -5.97 -3.93 10.15
C THR A 54 -5.49 -2.48 10.34
N PHE A 55 -5.55 -1.67 9.29
CA PHE A 55 -5.06 -0.29 9.31
C PHE A 55 -5.95 0.68 10.10
N TRP A 56 -7.18 0.29 10.43
CA TRP A 56 -8.06 1.07 11.28
C TRP A 56 -7.76 0.88 12.79
N LEU A 57 -6.84 -0.03 13.12
CA LEU A 57 -6.38 -0.25 14.49
C LEU A 57 -5.07 0.50 14.74
N GLN A 58 -5.06 1.39 15.74
CA GLN A 58 -3.90 2.25 16.06
C GLN A 58 -2.57 1.52 16.24
N LYS A 59 -2.58 0.26 16.71
CA LYS A 59 -1.37 -0.52 16.91
C LYS A 59 -0.57 -0.75 15.61
N HIS A 60 -1.18 -0.65 14.44
CA HIS A 60 -0.51 -0.84 13.15
C HIS A 60 0.05 0.47 12.58
N HIS A 61 -0.39 1.63 13.06
CA HIS A 61 0.00 2.95 12.51
C HIS A 61 1.50 3.24 12.60
N ARG A 62 2.19 2.66 13.59
CA ARG A 62 3.66 2.76 13.73
C ARG A 62 4.45 2.05 12.62
N HIS A 63 3.79 1.17 11.87
CA HIS A 63 4.36 0.41 10.76
C HIS A 63 3.83 0.93 9.42
N LEU A 64 3.42 2.20 9.39
CA LEU A 64 2.97 2.88 8.19
C LEU A 64 3.81 4.13 7.99
N TYR A 65 4.37 4.26 6.79
CA TYR A 65 4.93 5.52 6.33
C TYR A 65 3.79 6.42 5.83
N THR A 66 3.82 7.71 6.16
CA THR A 66 2.88 8.70 5.63
C THR A 66 3.46 9.31 4.35
N PRO A 67 2.97 8.94 3.15
CA PRO A 67 3.41 9.56 1.91
C PRO A 67 3.06 11.05 1.90
N GLY A 68 3.99 11.88 1.43
CA GLY A 68 3.70 13.28 1.13
C GLY A 68 2.75 13.42 -0.07
N GLY A 69 1.96 14.50 -0.11
CA GLY A 69 1.06 14.78 -1.23
C GLY A 69 0.08 15.92 -0.92
N ARG A 70 -0.54 16.49 -1.96
CA ARG A 70 -1.57 17.54 -1.84
C ARG A 70 -2.97 16.95 -1.59
N CYS A 71 -3.06 15.99 -0.69
CA CYS A 71 -4.31 15.33 -0.37
C CYS A 71 -4.87 15.88 0.94
N TYR A 72 -6.18 16.11 0.98
CA TYR A 72 -6.81 16.71 2.15
C TYR A 72 -6.93 15.67 3.26
N ALA A 73 -6.85 16.13 4.52
CA ALA A 73 -7.06 15.27 5.68
C ALA A 73 -8.46 14.64 5.59
N GLY A 74 -8.53 13.31 5.65
CA GLY A 74 -9.78 12.58 5.57
C GLY A 74 -10.37 12.33 6.96
N TYR A 75 -11.67 12.55 7.13
CA TYR A 75 -12.47 12.14 8.32
C TYR A 75 -11.97 12.60 9.71
N GLY A 76 -11.06 13.58 9.79
CA GLY A 76 -10.55 14.12 11.06
C GLY A 76 -9.49 13.24 11.76
N TYR A 77 -8.95 12.24 11.07
CA TYR A 77 -7.81 11.45 11.55
C TYR A 77 -6.48 12.13 11.15
N GLY A 78 -5.50 12.14 12.06
CA GLY A 78 -4.24 12.86 11.81
C GLY A 78 -3.35 12.24 10.71
N GLN A 79 -3.33 10.92 10.59
CA GLN A 79 -2.48 10.20 9.62
C GLN A 79 -3.23 9.82 8.33
N TYR A 80 -4.54 9.61 8.43
CA TYR A 80 -5.35 9.17 7.30
C TYR A 80 -5.66 10.33 6.34
N ASN A 81 -5.57 10.06 5.05
CA ASN A 81 -6.10 10.95 4.02
C ASN A 81 -6.75 10.19 2.87
N GLU A 82 -7.55 10.91 2.09
CA GLU A 82 -8.37 10.33 1.02
C GLU A 82 -7.60 9.73 -0.16
N CYS A 83 -6.34 10.14 -0.38
CA CYS A 83 -5.54 9.62 -1.48
C CYS A 83 -4.78 8.35 -1.12
N VAL A 84 -4.16 8.31 0.07
CA VAL A 84 -3.25 7.22 0.46
C VAL A 84 -3.77 6.39 1.64
N GLY A 85 -4.98 6.67 2.10
CA GLY A 85 -5.56 6.00 3.26
C GLY A 85 -4.74 6.26 4.51
N TRP A 86 -4.43 5.21 5.25
CA TRP A 86 -3.56 5.26 6.42
C TRP A 86 -2.06 5.36 6.09
N GLY A 87 -1.68 5.19 4.82
CA GLY A 87 -0.30 5.33 4.34
C GLY A 87 0.24 4.07 3.66
N THR A 88 1.58 3.95 3.65
CA THR A 88 2.30 2.85 3.01
C THR A 88 2.84 1.85 4.04
N PRO A 89 2.60 0.54 3.86
CA PRO A 89 3.19 -0.49 4.71
C PRO A 89 4.71 -0.36 4.83
N ASP A 90 5.21 -0.23 6.05
CA ASP A 90 6.63 -0.29 6.41
C ASP A 90 6.97 -1.72 6.87
N GLY A 91 7.15 -2.61 5.89
CA GLY A 91 7.42 -4.01 6.11
C GLY A 91 6.21 -4.82 6.61
N ILE A 92 6.49 -6.06 7.04
CA ILE A 92 5.44 -7.03 7.40
C ILE A 92 4.67 -6.68 8.68
N GLY A 93 5.22 -5.82 9.55
CA GLY A 93 4.56 -5.41 10.79
C GLY A 93 3.29 -4.58 10.59
N ALA A 94 3.08 -4.07 9.37
CA ALA A 94 1.86 -3.37 8.99
C ALA A 94 0.62 -4.28 9.02
N PHE A 95 0.81 -5.60 8.85
CA PHE A 95 -0.24 -6.60 8.70
C PHE A 95 -0.36 -7.50 9.94
#